data_AF-X0VZX1-F1
#
_entry.id   AF-X0VZX1-F1
#
_cell.length_a   1.000
_cell.length_b   1.000
_cell.length_c   1.000
_cell.angle_alpha   90.00
_cell.angle_beta   90.00
_cell.angle_gamma   90.00
#
_symmetry.space_group_name_H-M   'P 1'
#
loop_
_entity.id
_entity.type
_entity.pdbx_description
1 polymer ?
#
loop_
_entity_poly.entity_id
_entity_poly.type
_entity_poly.pdbx_seq_one_letter_code
_entity_poly.pdbx_strand_id
1 'polypeptide(L)'
;TQGYGADFALVTAASDSSAPIQLAAELCRMKGRVAVVGVTAMDLDRRSFYEKELELRMSMSYGPGRYDRRYEELGLDYPISYVRWTENRNLQAFLALAASGAVDPGSLDTQALDFAAALQSYEELARGKRTGLAIVFRYDPAAEPQRVLPLAPRPRKASGEVGIAFVGAGNYAKSVLLPGVDRCQAIRKLHVVTATGASAMHTAEKFGYASCGTDPAAVFDDPDVDLVFITTQHNTHAALAEAALRAGKAVWLE
;
A
#
# COMPACT_ATOMS: atom_id res chain seq x y z
N THR A 1 28.61 13.10 28.89
CA THR A 1 27.84 13.06 30.15
C THR A 1 28.69 13.17 31.42
N GLN A 2 30.04 13.23 31.36
CA GLN A 2 30.91 13.24 32.56
C GLN A 2 30.60 12.11 33.58
N GLY A 3 30.07 10.98 33.10
CA GLY A 3 29.66 9.85 33.94
C GLY A 3 28.23 9.94 34.50
N TYR A 4 27.51 11.06 34.33
CA TYR A 4 26.18 11.24 34.91
C TYR A 4 25.03 10.55 34.15
N GLY A 5 25.25 10.11 32.91
CA GLY A 5 24.21 9.59 32.01
C GLY A 5 23.53 10.67 31.15
N ALA A 6 22.70 10.25 30.20
CA ALA A 6 21.99 11.13 29.26
C ALA A 6 20.67 11.66 29.85
N ASP A 7 20.34 12.93 29.57
CA ASP A 7 19.04 13.53 29.93
C ASP A 7 17.88 12.95 29.12
N PHE A 8 18.14 12.60 27.86
CA PHE A 8 17.15 12.14 26.90
C PHE A 8 17.75 11.12 25.94
N ALA A 9 17.06 10.01 25.74
CA ALA A 9 17.40 8.99 24.75
C ALA A 9 16.28 8.86 23.71
N LEU A 10 16.66 8.88 22.43
CA LEU A 10 15.77 8.58 21.31
C LEU A 10 16.05 7.16 20.82
N VAL A 11 15.04 6.31 20.85
CA VAL A 11 15.13 4.92 20.37
C VAL A 11 14.55 4.85 18.96
N THR A 12 15.45 4.87 17.98
CA THR A 12 15.15 4.78 16.54
C THR A 12 15.50 3.39 16.00
N ALA A 13 14.87 2.35 16.57
CA ALA A 13 15.15 0.95 16.25
C ALA A 13 13.89 0.20 15.80
N ALA A 14 14.08 -0.82 14.97
CA ALA A 14 13.08 -1.83 14.64
C ALA A 14 13.59 -3.19 15.16
N SER A 15 12.91 -3.79 16.15
CA SER A 15 13.40 -4.98 16.86
C SER A 15 12.28 -5.72 17.60
N ASP A 16 12.28 -7.04 17.51
CA ASP A 16 11.39 -7.91 18.30
C ASP A 16 11.86 -8.05 19.77
N SER A 17 13.04 -7.52 20.11
CA SER A 17 13.60 -7.51 21.47
C SER A 17 13.54 -6.12 22.09
N SER A 18 13.35 -6.09 23.43
CA SER A 18 13.36 -4.88 24.27
C SER A 18 14.76 -4.32 24.55
N ALA A 19 15.83 -4.96 24.03
CA ALA A 19 17.21 -4.56 24.24
C ALA A 19 17.51 -3.08 23.92
N PRO A 20 16.98 -2.46 22.84
CA PRO A 20 17.21 -1.03 22.57
C PRO A 20 16.66 -0.12 23.68
N ILE A 21 15.53 -0.48 24.29
CA ILE A 21 14.91 0.28 25.38
C ILE A 21 15.68 0.08 26.69
N GLN A 22 16.13 -1.15 26.95
CA GLN A 22 16.97 -1.45 28.12
C GLN A 22 18.28 -0.67 28.07
N LEU A 23 18.96 -0.67 26.92
CA LEU A 23 20.16 0.13 26.71
C LEU A 23 19.89 1.63 26.91
N ALA A 24 18.77 2.16 26.41
CA ALA A 24 18.39 3.55 26.64
C ALA A 24 18.20 3.85 28.13
N ALA A 25 17.56 2.96 28.89
CA ALA A 25 17.37 3.09 30.33
C ALA A 25 18.69 3.05 31.10
N GLU A 26 19.63 2.19 30.71
CA GLU A 26 20.97 2.10 31.27
C GLU A 26 21.79 3.38 31.04
N LEU A 27 21.73 3.94 29.82
CA LEU A 27 22.46 5.14 29.44
C LEU A 27 21.86 6.43 30.02
N CYS A 28 20.58 6.43 30.39
CA CYS A 28 19.93 7.59 30.99
C CYS A 28 20.38 7.84 32.44
N ARG A 29 20.45 9.13 32.81
CA ARG A 29 20.62 9.56 34.21
C ARG A 29 19.35 9.34 35.03
N MET A 30 19.44 9.54 36.35
CA MET A 30 18.24 9.67 37.20
C MET A 30 17.34 10.80 36.68
N LYS A 31 16.03 10.54 36.61
CA LYS A 31 14.98 11.37 36.01
C LYS A 31 15.23 11.69 34.53
N GLY A 32 15.89 10.77 33.83
CA GLY A 32 16.06 10.82 32.37
C GLY A 32 14.77 10.45 31.63
N ARG A 33 14.72 10.80 30.35
CA ARG A 33 13.58 10.56 29.48
C ARG A 33 13.97 9.64 28.33
N VAL A 34 13.10 8.71 27.97
CA VAL A 34 13.26 7.82 26.82
C VAL A 34 12.09 8.04 25.88
N ALA A 35 12.35 8.38 24.61
CA ALA A 35 11.33 8.48 23.57
C ALA A 35 11.52 7.39 22.52
N VAL A 36 10.48 6.60 22.29
CA VAL A 36 10.46 5.52 21.30
C VAL A 36 9.82 6.03 20.01
N VAL A 37 10.57 5.93 18.91
CA VAL A 37 10.13 6.37 17.57
C VAL A 37 9.90 5.19 16.64
N GLY A 38 10.67 4.10 16.80
CA GLY A 38 10.56 2.90 15.98
C GLY A 38 9.67 1.81 16.57
N VAL A 39 9.62 0.66 15.89
CA VAL A 39 8.86 -0.52 16.31
C VAL A 39 9.78 -1.44 17.09
N THR A 40 9.83 -1.28 18.41
CA THR A 40 10.63 -2.12 19.31
C THR A 40 9.72 -2.78 20.34
N ALA A 41 9.99 -4.04 20.72
CA ALA A 41 9.30 -4.67 21.84
C ALA A 41 9.51 -3.86 23.14
N MET A 42 8.50 -3.82 24.02
CA MET A 42 8.43 -2.88 25.14
C MET A 42 8.18 -3.57 26.48
N ASP A 43 8.91 -4.65 26.73
CA ASP A 43 8.97 -5.28 28.04
C ASP A 43 9.93 -4.49 28.94
N LEU A 44 9.37 -3.53 29.68
CA LEU A 44 10.15 -2.62 30.52
C LEU A 44 10.68 -3.34 31.76
N ASP A 45 12.00 -3.30 31.95
CA ASP A 45 12.60 -3.73 33.21
C ASP A 45 12.24 -2.75 34.33
N ARG A 46 11.42 -3.21 35.28
CA ARG A 46 10.94 -2.38 36.38
C ARG A 46 12.09 -1.80 37.19
N ARG A 47 13.15 -2.56 37.45
CA ARG A 47 14.24 -2.11 38.31
C ARG A 47 14.95 -0.90 37.70
N SER A 48 15.33 -1.00 36.44
CA SER A 48 16.04 0.06 35.70
C SER A 48 15.23 1.35 35.60
N PHE A 49 13.92 1.25 35.33
CA PHE A 49 13.05 2.41 35.24
C PHE A 49 12.71 3.00 36.61
N TYR A 50 12.53 2.16 37.64
CA TYR A 50 12.16 2.60 38.98
C TYR A 50 13.31 3.27 39.72
N GLU A 51 14.50 2.66 39.77
CA GLU A 51 15.66 3.19 40.52
C GLU A 51 16.09 4.57 40.01
N LYS A 52 15.91 4.80 38.71
CA LYS A 52 16.24 6.07 38.06
C LYS A 52 15.04 6.99 37.87
N GLU A 53 13.82 6.59 38.23
CA GLU A 53 12.58 7.33 37.94
C GLU A 53 12.51 7.81 36.46
N LEU A 54 12.73 6.90 35.52
CA LEU A 54 12.75 7.23 34.10
C LEU A 54 11.34 7.48 33.57
N GLU A 55 11.22 8.45 32.67
CA GLU A 55 9.99 8.74 31.95
C GLU A 55 10.07 8.15 30.54
N LEU A 56 9.05 7.37 30.16
CA LEU A 56 8.92 6.81 28.82
C LEU A 56 7.86 7.58 28.01
N ARG A 57 8.20 7.94 26.78
CA ARG A 57 7.30 8.62 25.83
C ARG A 57 7.21 7.83 24.52
N MET A 58 5.99 7.69 24.02
CA MET A 58 5.75 7.16 22.68
C MET A 58 5.63 8.31 21.70
N SER A 59 6.39 8.24 20.61
CA SER A 59 6.21 9.16 19.49
C SER A 59 5.05 8.67 18.62
N MET A 60 3.98 9.44 18.55
CA MET A 60 2.95 9.24 17.54
C MET A 60 3.54 9.60 16.17
N SER A 61 3.42 8.71 15.19
CA SER A 61 3.90 8.98 13.82
C SER A 61 3.30 10.29 13.32
N TYR A 62 4.17 11.17 12.82
CA TYR A 62 3.83 12.50 12.30
C TYR A 62 3.12 13.49 13.26
N GLY A 63 2.92 13.10 14.52
CA GLY A 63 2.36 13.94 15.57
C GLY A 63 0.82 13.98 15.60
N PRO A 64 0.23 15.03 16.20
CA PRO A 64 -1.21 15.17 16.30
C PRO A 64 -1.86 15.25 14.91
N GLY A 65 -2.93 14.47 14.71
CA GLY A 65 -3.60 14.34 13.40
C GLY A 65 -3.49 12.96 12.81
N ARG A 66 -2.52 12.15 13.23
CA ARG A 66 -2.47 10.74 12.89
C ARG A 66 -3.77 10.05 13.32
N TYR A 67 -4.43 9.36 12.39
CA TYR A 67 -5.75 8.75 12.56
C TYR A 67 -6.95 9.74 12.56
N ASP A 68 -6.75 11.04 12.32
CA ASP A 68 -7.84 11.98 12.00
C ASP A 68 -8.00 12.09 10.48
N ARG A 69 -9.06 11.47 9.96
CA ARG A 69 -9.42 11.49 8.54
C ARG A 69 -9.47 12.90 7.93
N ARG A 70 -9.93 13.89 8.70
CA ARG A 70 -10.03 15.28 8.20
C ARG A 70 -8.66 15.89 7.94
N TYR A 71 -7.68 15.52 8.75
CA TYR A 71 -6.31 15.97 8.60
C TYR A 71 -5.59 15.16 7.51
N GLU A 72 -5.63 13.82 7.58
CA GLU A 72 -4.85 12.95 6.68
C GLU A 72 -5.43 12.84 5.27
N GLU A 73 -6.75 12.70 5.13
CA GLU A 73 -7.39 12.50 3.81
C GLU A 73 -7.91 13.80 3.21
N LEU A 74 -8.42 14.72 4.04
CA LEU A 74 -9.03 15.96 3.56
C LEU A 74 -8.07 17.17 3.62
N GLY A 75 -6.88 17.01 4.20
CA GLY A 75 -5.84 18.06 4.24
C GLY A 75 -6.19 19.25 5.14
N LEU A 76 -7.10 19.09 6.11
CA LEU A 76 -7.47 20.14 7.05
C LEU A 76 -6.40 20.29 8.14
N ASP A 77 -5.47 21.22 7.91
CA ASP A 77 -4.30 21.45 8.77
C ASP A 77 -4.68 22.00 10.16
N TYR A 78 -3.84 21.75 11.16
CA TYR A 78 -4.06 22.28 12.51
C TYR A 78 -3.63 23.75 12.64
N PRO A 79 -4.31 24.54 13.47
CA PRO A 79 -3.87 25.89 13.82
C PRO A 79 -2.44 25.89 14.37
N ILE A 80 -1.63 26.87 13.96
CA ILE A 80 -0.22 27.01 14.37
C ILE A 80 -0.05 27.12 15.89
N SER A 81 -1.04 27.68 16.59
CA SER A 81 -1.06 27.78 18.06
C SER A 81 -1.25 26.43 18.76
N TYR A 82 -1.80 25.44 18.07
CA TYR A 82 -2.04 24.09 18.60
C TYR A 82 -0.93 23.13 18.18
N VAL A 83 -0.60 23.08 16.89
CA VAL A 83 0.51 22.28 16.35
C VAL A 83 1.40 23.18 15.51
N ARG A 84 2.57 23.51 16.05
CA ARG A 84 3.55 24.33 15.32
C ARG A 84 4.06 23.63 14.06
N TRP A 85 4.36 22.34 14.16
CA TRP A 85 4.95 21.51 13.11
C TRP A 85 4.00 20.38 12.72
N THR A 86 3.11 20.67 11.77
CA THR A 86 2.25 19.67 11.14
C THR A 86 3.01 19.00 9.99
N GLU A 87 2.50 17.88 9.46
CA GLU A 87 3.06 17.20 8.29
C GLU A 87 3.24 18.14 7.13
N ASN A 88 2.22 18.96 6.86
CA ASN A 88 2.25 19.95 5.79
C ASN A 88 3.39 20.96 6.02
N ARG A 89 3.52 21.54 7.22
CA ARG A 89 4.59 22.51 7.52
C ARG A 89 5.97 21.87 7.55
N ASN A 90 6.09 20.63 7.99
CA ASN A 90 7.35 19.86 7.91
C ASN A 90 7.79 19.69 6.45
N LEU A 91 6.86 19.33 5.56
CA LEU A 91 7.14 19.23 4.12
C LEU A 91 7.52 20.59 3.53
N GLN A 92 6.79 21.66 3.87
CA GLN A 92 7.13 23.02 3.44
C GLN A 92 8.55 23.44 3.90
N ALA A 93 8.94 23.12 5.14
CA ALA A 93 10.28 23.41 5.63
C ALA A 93 11.35 22.59 4.89
N PHE A 94 11.10 21.32 4.61
CA PHE A 94 11.99 20.52 3.77
C PHE A 94 12.15 21.14 2.38
N LEU A 95 11.04 21.54 1.73
CA LEU A 95 11.08 22.20 0.43
C LEU A 95 11.82 23.55 0.47
N ALA A 96 11.67 24.32 1.55
CA ALA A 96 12.42 25.57 1.75
C ALA A 96 13.92 25.32 1.92
N LEU A 97 14.30 24.28 2.69
CA LEU A 97 15.69 23.86 2.84
C LEU A 97 16.28 23.42 1.49
N ALA A 98 15.53 22.63 0.72
CA ALA A 98 15.94 22.21 -0.62
C ALA A 98 16.10 23.40 -1.58
N ALA A 99 15.13 24.31 -1.61
CA ALA A 99 15.17 25.51 -2.44
C ALA A 99 16.33 26.45 -2.06
N SER A 100 16.70 26.50 -0.78
CA SER A 100 17.84 27.29 -0.30
C SER A 100 19.21 26.62 -0.50
N GLY A 101 19.23 25.35 -0.93
CA GLY A 101 20.45 24.55 -1.03
C GLY A 101 21.02 24.06 0.32
N ALA A 102 20.33 24.32 1.44
CA ALA A 102 20.71 23.80 2.76
C ALA A 102 20.55 22.28 2.85
N VAL A 103 19.66 21.72 2.03
CA VAL A 103 19.54 20.29 1.74
C VAL A 103 19.67 20.13 0.24
N ASP A 104 20.51 19.21 -0.21
CA ASP A 104 20.60 18.82 -1.62
C ASP A 104 20.03 17.41 -1.79
N PRO A 105 18.77 17.25 -2.26
CA PRO A 105 18.22 15.93 -2.53
C PRO A 105 19.02 15.14 -3.57
N GLY A 106 19.75 15.82 -4.46
CA GLY A 106 20.62 15.21 -5.47
C GLY A 106 21.89 14.58 -4.89
N SER A 107 22.27 14.93 -3.66
CA SER A 107 23.42 14.31 -2.98
C SER A 107 23.13 12.91 -2.44
N LEU A 108 21.87 12.46 -2.47
CA LEU A 108 21.52 11.09 -2.13
C LEU A 108 22.09 10.16 -3.22
N ASP A 109 22.77 9.07 -2.80
CA ASP A 109 23.20 7.99 -3.69
C ASP A 109 21.96 7.29 -4.28
N THR A 110 21.43 7.92 -5.33
CA THR A 110 20.20 7.56 -6.03
C THR A 110 20.59 7.00 -7.37
N GLN A 111 20.22 5.74 -7.63
CA GLN A 111 20.49 5.10 -8.90
C GLN A 111 19.25 5.10 -9.78
N ALA A 112 19.38 5.61 -11.00
CA ALA A 112 18.31 5.57 -12.00
C ALA A 112 18.48 4.32 -12.89
N LEU A 113 17.63 3.32 -12.71
CA LEU A 113 17.67 2.05 -13.44
C LEU A 113 16.45 1.91 -14.34
N ASP A 114 16.56 1.23 -15.48
CA ASP A 114 15.38 0.88 -16.26
C ASP A 114 14.49 -0.09 -15.47
N PHE A 115 13.17 0.04 -15.59
CA PHE A 115 12.24 -0.80 -14.84
C PHE A 115 12.43 -2.31 -15.10
N ALA A 116 12.98 -2.68 -16.26
CA ALA A 116 13.37 -4.06 -16.57
C ALA A 116 14.37 -4.66 -15.56
N ALA A 117 15.19 -3.83 -14.90
CA ALA A 117 16.14 -4.26 -13.88
C ALA A 117 15.55 -4.33 -12.46
N ALA A 118 14.25 -4.10 -12.29
CA ALA A 118 13.63 -3.98 -10.97
C ALA A 118 13.81 -5.26 -10.12
N LEU A 119 13.51 -6.43 -10.68
CA LEU A 119 13.63 -7.72 -9.97
C LEU A 119 15.07 -7.96 -9.48
N GLN A 120 16.04 -7.81 -10.38
CA GLN A 120 17.46 -7.95 -10.02
C GLN A 120 17.88 -6.96 -8.93
N SER A 121 17.41 -5.71 -9.01
CA SER A 121 17.73 -4.67 -8.04
C SER A 121 17.20 -5.01 -6.64
N TYR A 122 15.97 -5.53 -6.54
CA TYR A 122 15.41 -6.02 -5.29
C TYR A 122 16.16 -7.24 -4.74
N GLU A 123 16.58 -8.18 -5.59
CA GLU A 123 17.38 -9.33 -5.16
C GLU A 123 18.75 -8.93 -4.60
N GLU A 124 19.42 -7.98 -5.25
CA GLU A 124 20.72 -7.49 -4.79
C GLU A 124 20.61 -6.72 -3.48
N LEU A 125 19.53 -5.95 -3.30
CA LEU A 125 19.21 -5.30 -2.03
C LEU A 125 18.98 -6.34 -0.91
N ALA A 126 18.16 -7.36 -1.17
CA ALA A 126 17.89 -8.43 -0.20
C ALA A 126 19.16 -9.21 0.20
N ARG A 127 20.13 -9.34 -0.72
CA ARG A 127 21.42 -9.99 -0.48
C ARG A 127 22.48 -9.05 0.14
N GLY A 128 22.14 -7.80 0.45
CA GLY A 128 23.07 -6.81 0.99
C GLY A 128 24.20 -6.42 0.03
N LYS A 129 24.02 -6.66 -1.28
CA LYS A 129 25.02 -6.34 -2.32
C LYS A 129 24.95 -4.90 -2.80
N ARG A 130 23.89 -4.17 -2.44
CA ARG A 130 23.71 -2.76 -2.78
C ARG A 130 23.83 -1.89 -1.54
N THR A 131 24.52 -0.76 -1.73
CA THR A 131 24.74 0.28 -0.70
C THR A 131 23.92 1.54 -0.93
N GLY A 132 23.33 1.71 -2.12
CA GLY A 132 22.53 2.87 -2.47
C GLY A 132 21.27 2.99 -1.62
N LEU A 133 20.98 4.20 -1.13
CA LEU A 133 19.83 4.48 -0.26
C LEU A 133 18.51 4.58 -1.03
N ALA A 134 18.57 4.87 -2.33
CA ALA A 134 17.40 5.01 -3.17
C ALA A 134 17.63 4.47 -4.60
N ILE A 135 16.58 3.91 -5.19
CA ILE A 135 16.54 3.51 -6.60
C ILE A 135 15.31 4.17 -7.23
N VAL A 136 15.53 4.84 -8.36
CA VAL A 136 14.46 5.40 -9.19
C VAL A 136 14.36 4.54 -10.45
N PHE A 137 13.20 3.93 -10.67
CA PHE A 137 12.97 3.17 -11.89
C PHE A 137 12.46 4.08 -13.01
N ARG A 138 13.14 4.01 -14.15
CA ARG A 138 12.76 4.64 -15.40
C ARG A 138 11.80 3.73 -16.15
N TYR A 139 10.61 4.23 -16.40
CA TYR A 139 9.62 3.59 -17.27
C TYR A 139 9.77 4.13 -18.68
N ASP A 140 9.47 3.31 -19.68
CA ASP A 140 9.46 3.75 -21.07
C ASP A 140 8.33 4.77 -21.27
N PRO A 141 8.64 6.04 -21.61
CA PRO A 141 7.63 7.06 -21.80
C PRO A 141 6.78 6.81 -23.07
N ALA A 142 7.24 5.96 -23.99
CA ALA A 142 6.52 5.59 -25.20
C ALA A 142 5.60 4.37 -25.00
N ALA A 143 5.66 3.71 -23.84
CA ALA A 143 4.79 2.58 -23.57
C ALA A 143 3.34 3.04 -23.41
N GLU A 144 2.44 2.54 -24.28
CA GLU A 144 1.02 2.82 -24.14
C GLU A 144 0.41 2.05 -22.96
N PRO A 145 -0.36 2.72 -22.09
CA PRO A 145 -0.98 2.06 -20.95
C PRO A 145 -2.07 1.09 -21.41
N GLN A 146 -1.81 -0.20 -21.24
CA GLN A 146 -2.80 -1.25 -21.50
C GLN A 146 -3.70 -1.44 -20.27
N ARG A 147 -5.00 -1.18 -20.45
CA ARG A 147 -6.01 -1.40 -19.40
C ARG A 147 -6.72 -2.75 -19.50
N VAL A 148 -6.37 -3.54 -20.52
CA VAL A 148 -6.84 -4.90 -20.76
C VAL A 148 -5.65 -5.72 -21.21
N LEU A 149 -5.43 -6.86 -20.55
CA LEU A 149 -4.33 -7.77 -20.82
C LEU A 149 -4.89 -9.17 -21.11
N PRO A 150 -4.60 -9.76 -22.29
CA PRO A 150 -4.89 -11.16 -22.54
C PRO A 150 -3.93 -12.04 -21.74
N LEU A 151 -4.46 -13.08 -21.07
CA LEU A 151 -3.69 -14.01 -20.25
C LEU A 151 -3.70 -15.43 -20.84
N ALA A 152 -4.83 -15.84 -21.40
CA ALA A 152 -5.00 -17.16 -22.00
C ALA A 152 -5.83 -17.06 -23.29
N PRO A 153 -5.76 -18.08 -24.17
CA PRO A 153 -6.64 -18.15 -25.33
C PRO A 153 -8.11 -18.06 -24.91
N ARG A 154 -8.88 -17.23 -25.63
CA ARG A 154 -10.32 -17.09 -25.35
C ARG A 154 -11.02 -18.43 -25.53
N PRO A 155 -11.83 -18.88 -24.55
CA PRO A 155 -12.62 -20.10 -24.69
C PRO A 155 -13.66 -19.92 -25.80
N ARG A 156 -13.74 -20.90 -26.72
CA ARG A 156 -14.71 -20.90 -27.81
C ARG A 156 -16.13 -20.95 -27.26
N LYS A 157 -17.05 -20.20 -27.86
CA LYS A 157 -18.47 -20.22 -27.50
C LYS A 157 -19.10 -21.56 -27.93
N ALA A 158 -19.44 -22.41 -26.97
CA ALA A 158 -20.28 -23.58 -27.21
C ALA A 158 -21.75 -23.29 -26.91
N SER A 159 -22.66 -24.07 -27.51
CA SER A 159 -24.09 -23.93 -27.27
C SER A 159 -24.43 -24.22 -25.79
N GLY A 160 -25.17 -23.33 -25.15
CA GLY A 160 -25.58 -23.47 -23.74
C GLY A 160 -24.56 -22.99 -22.71
N GLU A 161 -23.39 -22.49 -23.12
CA GLU A 161 -22.42 -21.90 -22.19
C GLU A 161 -22.65 -20.39 -21.98
N VAL A 162 -22.51 -19.96 -20.73
CA VAL A 162 -22.62 -18.55 -20.33
C VAL A 162 -21.23 -17.94 -20.20
N GLY A 163 -20.96 -16.90 -20.98
CA GLY A 163 -19.78 -16.06 -20.84
C GLY A 163 -19.91 -15.13 -19.64
N ILE A 164 -18.94 -15.18 -18.73
CA ILE A 164 -18.97 -14.39 -17.50
C ILE A 164 -17.78 -13.46 -17.40
N ALA A 165 -18.00 -12.36 -16.68
CA ALA A 165 -16.96 -11.44 -16.27
C ALA A 165 -17.17 -10.97 -14.83
N PHE A 166 -16.08 -10.64 -14.16
CA PHE A 166 -16.09 -10.00 -12.85
C PHE A 166 -15.62 -8.55 -12.96
N VAL A 167 -16.41 -7.62 -12.45
CA VAL A 167 -16.04 -6.23 -12.21
C VAL A 167 -15.96 -6.04 -10.70
N GLY A 168 -14.75 -5.88 -10.20
CA GLY A 168 -14.43 -6.06 -8.79
C GLY A 168 -13.97 -7.50 -8.50
N ALA A 169 -13.03 -7.61 -7.60
CA ALA A 169 -12.60 -8.86 -7.02
C ALA A 169 -12.11 -8.57 -5.60
N GLY A 170 -13.01 -8.06 -4.75
CA GLY A 170 -12.71 -7.84 -3.33
C GLY A 170 -12.53 -9.16 -2.57
N ASN A 171 -12.22 -9.06 -1.27
CA ASN A 171 -12.01 -10.25 -0.44
C ASN A 171 -13.19 -11.23 -0.50
N TYR A 172 -14.43 -10.72 -0.44
CA TYR A 172 -15.64 -11.55 -0.54
C TYR A 172 -15.74 -12.29 -1.88
N ALA A 173 -15.52 -11.59 -3.00
CA ALA A 173 -15.54 -12.22 -4.32
C ALA A 173 -14.48 -13.33 -4.44
N LYS A 174 -13.26 -13.10 -3.92
CA LYS A 174 -12.16 -14.09 -3.96
C LYS A 174 -12.38 -15.29 -3.04
N SER A 175 -13.04 -15.11 -1.89
CA SER A 175 -13.24 -16.18 -0.90
C SER A 175 -14.54 -16.96 -1.09
N VAL A 176 -15.56 -16.36 -1.72
CA VAL A 176 -16.90 -16.96 -1.82
C VAL A 176 -17.34 -17.13 -3.27
N LEU A 177 -17.46 -16.03 -4.03
CA LEU A 177 -18.13 -16.05 -5.33
C LEU A 177 -17.30 -16.78 -6.40
N LEU A 178 -16.02 -16.43 -6.55
CA LEU A 178 -15.14 -17.05 -7.53
C LEU A 178 -14.99 -18.57 -7.31
N PRO A 179 -14.77 -19.08 -6.07
CA PRO A 179 -14.85 -20.52 -5.80
C PRO A 179 -16.26 -21.14 -6.02
N GLY A 180 -17.33 -20.36 -5.88
CA GLY A 180 -18.69 -20.79 -6.22
C GLY A 180 -18.85 -21.02 -7.72
N VAL A 181 -18.41 -20.05 -8.52
CA VAL A 181 -18.42 -20.10 -9.99
C VAL A 181 -17.60 -21.27 -10.52
N ASP A 182 -16.45 -21.59 -9.91
CA ASP A 182 -15.62 -22.74 -10.29
C ASP A 182 -16.33 -24.08 -10.17
N ARG A 183 -17.38 -24.17 -9.33
CA ARG A 183 -18.18 -25.38 -9.14
C ARG A 183 -19.35 -25.46 -10.13
N CYS A 184 -19.63 -24.41 -10.88
CA CYS A 184 -20.65 -24.39 -11.90
C CYS A 184 -20.12 -24.97 -13.23
N GLN A 185 -21.02 -25.58 -14.00
CA GLN A 185 -20.72 -26.09 -15.34
C GLN A 185 -21.22 -25.11 -16.42
N ALA A 186 -20.75 -25.30 -17.65
CA ALA A 186 -21.14 -24.49 -18.81
C ALA A 186 -20.87 -22.98 -18.63
N ILE A 187 -19.72 -22.64 -18.05
CA ILE A 187 -19.27 -21.26 -17.85
C ILE A 187 -17.98 -21.00 -18.62
N ARG A 188 -17.94 -19.89 -19.37
CA ARG A 188 -16.73 -19.36 -19.98
C ARG A 188 -16.24 -18.14 -19.20
N LYS A 189 -15.05 -18.25 -18.61
CA LYS A 189 -14.42 -17.19 -17.81
C LYS A 189 -13.66 -16.22 -18.72
N LEU A 190 -14.27 -15.07 -19.01
CA LEU A 190 -13.74 -14.15 -20.02
C LEU A 190 -12.86 -13.08 -19.38
N HIS A 191 -13.41 -12.28 -18.47
CA HIS A 191 -12.72 -11.09 -17.94
C HIS A 191 -12.76 -10.99 -16.41
N VAL A 192 -11.67 -10.51 -15.83
CA VAL A 192 -11.64 -9.96 -14.46
C VAL A 192 -11.10 -8.54 -14.50
N VAL A 193 -11.93 -7.59 -14.08
CA VAL A 193 -11.58 -6.17 -13.97
C VAL A 193 -11.52 -5.79 -12.49
N THR A 194 -10.46 -5.12 -12.07
CA THR A 194 -10.35 -4.59 -10.70
C THR A 194 -9.78 -3.16 -10.70
N ALA A 195 -9.70 -2.52 -9.53
CA ALA A 195 -9.12 -1.18 -9.42
C ALA A 195 -7.61 -1.11 -9.76
N THR A 196 -6.89 -2.24 -9.75
CA THR A 196 -5.43 -2.28 -10.00
C THR A 196 -5.05 -3.44 -10.91
N GLY A 197 -4.07 -3.25 -11.80
CA GLY A 197 -3.60 -4.31 -12.71
C GLY A 197 -3.10 -5.56 -11.97
N ALA A 198 -2.33 -5.39 -10.88
CA ALA A 198 -1.78 -6.51 -10.11
C ALA A 198 -2.87 -7.40 -9.49
N SER A 199 -3.90 -6.80 -8.89
CA SER A 199 -5.03 -7.58 -8.33
C SER A 199 -5.84 -8.27 -9.42
N ALA A 200 -6.04 -7.62 -10.57
CA ALA A 200 -6.76 -8.21 -11.70
C ALA A 200 -6.00 -9.42 -12.27
N MET A 201 -4.70 -9.26 -12.55
CA MET A 201 -3.84 -10.33 -13.06
C MET A 201 -3.78 -11.52 -12.10
N HIS A 202 -3.46 -11.29 -10.83
CA HIS A 202 -3.38 -12.35 -9.83
C HIS A 202 -4.71 -13.13 -9.70
N THR A 203 -5.84 -12.42 -9.72
CA THR A 203 -7.16 -13.06 -9.61
C THR A 203 -7.48 -13.86 -10.87
N ALA A 204 -7.25 -13.27 -12.04
CA ALA A 204 -7.54 -13.91 -13.32
C ALA A 204 -6.69 -15.17 -13.53
N GLU A 205 -5.40 -15.14 -13.22
CA GLU A 205 -4.52 -16.33 -13.28
C GLU A 205 -4.99 -17.41 -12.31
N LYS A 206 -5.27 -17.05 -11.06
CA LYS A 206 -5.70 -17.99 -10.02
C LYS A 206 -6.99 -18.73 -10.40
N PHE A 207 -7.94 -18.04 -11.01
CA PHE A 207 -9.26 -18.60 -11.33
C PHE A 207 -9.43 -18.95 -12.81
N GLY A 208 -8.39 -18.79 -13.64
CA GLY A 208 -8.38 -19.19 -15.05
C GLY A 208 -9.27 -18.35 -15.97
N TYR A 209 -9.19 -17.02 -15.88
CA TYR A 209 -9.86 -16.10 -16.79
C TYR A 209 -8.99 -15.78 -18.02
N ALA A 210 -9.63 -15.62 -19.18
CA ALA A 210 -8.93 -15.37 -20.45
C ALA A 210 -8.23 -14.01 -20.51
N SER A 211 -8.78 -13.00 -19.83
CA SER A 211 -8.19 -11.66 -19.75
C SER A 211 -8.43 -11.00 -18.40
N CYS A 212 -7.59 -10.02 -18.10
CA CYS A 212 -7.71 -9.17 -16.93
C CYS A 212 -7.57 -7.69 -17.29
N GLY A 213 -7.97 -6.78 -16.40
CA GLY A 213 -7.83 -5.36 -16.68
C GLY A 213 -8.26 -4.42 -15.56
N THR A 214 -8.28 -3.14 -15.90
CA THR A 214 -8.75 -2.04 -15.06
C THR A 214 -9.84 -1.22 -15.73
N ASP A 215 -10.35 -1.68 -16.89
CA ASP A 215 -11.44 -1.03 -17.61
C ASP A 215 -12.72 -1.85 -17.64
N PRO A 216 -13.78 -1.44 -16.91
CA PRO A 216 -15.08 -2.09 -17.01
C PRO A 216 -15.69 -2.02 -18.42
N ALA A 217 -15.36 -1.01 -19.22
CA ALA A 217 -15.87 -0.90 -20.59
C ALA A 217 -15.52 -2.12 -21.44
N ALA A 218 -14.31 -2.67 -21.26
CA ALA A 218 -13.88 -3.89 -21.94
C ALA A 218 -14.75 -5.12 -21.63
N VAL A 219 -15.49 -5.11 -20.52
CA VAL A 219 -16.46 -6.15 -20.17
C VAL A 219 -17.81 -5.88 -20.81
N PHE A 220 -18.27 -4.63 -20.76
CA PHE A 220 -19.59 -4.25 -21.25
C PHE A 220 -19.66 -4.30 -22.78
N ASP A 221 -18.59 -3.93 -23.45
CA ASP A 221 -18.50 -3.89 -24.91
C ASP A 221 -18.21 -5.26 -25.53
N ASP A 222 -17.83 -6.27 -24.72
CA ASP A 222 -17.52 -7.60 -25.23
C ASP A 222 -18.81 -8.40 -25.51
N PRO A 223 -19.14 -8.73 -26.77
CA PRO A 223 -20.38 -9.43 -27.11
C PRO A 223 -20.44 -10.88 -26.60
N ASP A 224 -19.30 -11.45 -26.18
CA ASP A 224 -19.26 -12.80 -25.62
C ASP A 224 -19.54 -12.85 -24.13
N VAL A 225 -19.55 -11.71 -23.44
CA VAL A 225 -19.98 -11.61 -22.04
C VAL A 225 -21.51 -11.60 -22.00
N ASP A 226 -22.08 -12.56 -21.28
CA ASP A 226 -23.52 -12.71 -21.08
C ASP A 226 -23.93 -12.26 -19.65
N LEU A 227 -23.08 -12.52 -18.64
CA LEU A 227 -23.31 -12.18 -17.23
C LEU A 227 -22.11 -11.45 -16.61
N VAL A 228 -22.38 -10.35 -15.91
CA VAL A 228 -21.38 -9.57 -15.18
C VAL A 228 -21.64 -9.66 -13.67
N PHE A 229 -20.64 -10.11 -12.92
CA PHE A 229 -20.60 -10.02 -11.48
C PHE A 229 -19.99 -8.68 -11.06
N ILE A 230 -20.78 -7.84 -10.41
CA ILE A 230 -20.34 -6.55 -9.87
C ILE A 230 -20.11 -6.72 -8.38
N THR A 231 -18.84 -6.67 -7.97
CA THR A 231 -18.36 -6.95 -6.60
C THR A 231 -17.40 -5.86 -6.11
N THR A 232 -17.68 -4.62 -6.51
CA THR A 232 -16.91 -3.41 -6.14
C THR A 232 -17.41 -2.80 -4.82
N GLN A 233 -16.87 -1.65 -4.43
CA GLN A 233 -17.41 -0.89 -3.29
C GLN A 233 -18.82 -0.35 -3.61
N HIS A 234 -19.68 -0.28 -2.60
CA HIS A 234 -21.12 0.00 -2.75
C HIS A 234 -21.42 1.31 -3.50
N ASN A 235 -20.59 2.34 -3.34
CA ASN A 235 -20.77 3.63 -4.00
C ASN A 235 -20.66 3.56 -5.54
N THR A 236 -20.12 2.48 -6.09
CA THR A 236 -19.92 2.29 -7.54
C THR A 236 -20.91 1.33 -8.19
N HIS A 237 -21.67 0.58 -7.38
CA HIS A 237 -22.59 -0.46 -7.83
C HIS A 237 -23.62 0.02 -8.85
N ALA A 238 -24.36 1.09 -8.52
CA ALA A 238 -25.47 1.57 -9.35
C ALA A 238 -25.01 1.94 -10.76
N ALA A 239 -23.93 2.70 -10.87
CA ALA A 239 -23.39 3.14 -12.16
C ALA A 239 -22.87 1.95 -13.00
N LEU A 240 -22.20 0.99 -12.37
CA LEU A 240 -21.69 -0.20 -13.06
C LEU A 240 -22.82 -1.14 -13.52
N ALA A 241 -23.84 -1.32 -12.67
CA ALA A 241 -24.99 -2.16 -12.98
C ALA A 241 -25.82 -1.57 -14.12
N GLU A 242 -26.06 -0.26 -14.07
CA GLU A 242 -26.74 0.45 -15.15
C GLU A 242 -25.98 0.31 -16.47
N ALA A 243 -24.66 0.52 -16.47
CA ALA A 243 -23.84 0.39 -17.67
C ALA A 243 -23.90 -1.04 -18.26
N ALA A 244 -23.77 -2.06 -17.42
CA ALA A 244 -23.87 -3.46 -17.84
C ALA A 244 -25.26 -3.80 -18.41
N LEU A 245 -26.33 -3.41 -17.73
CA LEU A 245 -27.71 -3.65 -18.18
C LEU A 245 -28.02 -2.93 -19.49
N ARG A 246 -27.55 -1.68 -19.67
CA ARG A 246 -27.69 -0.93 -20.93
C ARG A 246 -26.93 -1.59 -22.08
N ALA A 247 -25.80 -2.24 -21.79
CA ALA A 247 -25.05 -3.05 -22.75
C ALA A 247 -25.68 -4.45 -23.00
N GLY A 248 -26.87 -4.71 -22.45
CA GLY A 248 -27.61 -5.95 -22.64
C GLY A 248 -27.06 -7.14 -21.85
N LYS A 249 -26.27 -6.89 -20.80
CA LYS A 249 -25.67 -7.94 -19.96
C LYS A 249 -26.59 -8.26 -18.78
N ALA A 250 -26.66 -9.54 -18.40
CA ALA A 250 -27.20 -9.90 -17.09
C ALA A 250 -26.26 -9.41 -15.99
N VAL A 251 -26.81 -9.04 -14.84
CA VAL A 251 -26.03 -8.51 -13.71
C VAL A 251 -26.29 -9.33 -12.45
N TRP A 252 -25.21 -9.78 -11.82
CA TRP A 252 -25.19 -10.20 -10.41
C TRP A 252 -24.52 -9.09 -9.61
N LEU A 253 -25.21 -8.53 -8.62
CA LEU A 253 -24.72 -7.40 -7.85
C LEU A 253 -24.55 -7.79 -6.38
N GLU A 254 -23.34 -7.57 -5.86
CA GLU A 254 -22.96 -7.82 -4.47
C GLU A 254 -22.00 -6.76 -3.94
#